data_AF-A0A0R3VZ38-F1
#
_entry.id   AF-A0A0R3VZ38-F1
#
_cell.length_a   1.000
_cell.length_b   1.000
_cell.length_c   1.000
_cell.angle_alpha   90.00
_cell.angle_beta   90.00
_cell.angle_gamma   90.00
#
_symmetry.space_group_name_H-M   'P 1'
#
loop_
_entity.id
_entity.type
_entity.pdbx_description
1 polymer ?
#
loop_
_entity_poly.entity_id
_entity_poly.type
_entity_poly.pdbx_seq_one_letter_code
_entity_poly.pdbx_strand_id
1 'polypeptide(L)' 'MVDCFTKVAEAESMKSQDTESFASISFNRWNRQHGVPKSAHGDQVANFESGLYRTVWYLRGL' A
#
# COMPACT_ATOMS: atom_id res chain seq x y z
N MET A 1 -0.54 -2.64 7.28
CA MET A 1 -0.56 -3.67 6.22
C MET A 1 -0.35 -5.03 6.83
N VAL A 2 -0.95 -6.05 6.24
CA VAL A 2 -0.83 -7.44 6.71
C VAL A 2 -0.48 -8.30 5.51
N ASP A 3 0.53 -9.15 5.66
CA ASP A 3 0.78 -10.23 4.72
C ASP A 3 -0.15 -11.39 5.03
N CYS A 4 -1.01 -11.75 4.08
CA CYS A 4 -2.05 -12.75 4.32
C CYS A 4 -1.50 -14.17 4.52
N PHE A 5 -0.32 -14.47 3.96
CA PHE A 5 0.28 -15.80 3.99
C PHE A 5 1.06 -16.04 5.29
N THR A 6 2.04 -15.20 5.57
CA THR A 6 2.90 -15.27 6.76
C THR A 6 2.26 -14.70 8.02
N LYS A 7 1.14 -13.97 7.89
CA LYS A 7 0.46 -13.25 8.97
C LYS A 7 1.28 -12.14 9.62
N VAL A 8 2.37 -11.69 8.98
CA VAL A 8 3.11 -10.50 9.42
C VAL A 8 2.19 -9.29 9.31
N ALA A 9 2.10 -8.52 10.40
CA ALA A 9 1.29 -7.32 10.48
C ALA A 9 2.15 -6.13 10.89
N GLU A 10 2.07 -5.04 10.12
CA GLU A 10 2.69 -3.77 10.47
C GLU A 10 1.67 -2.64 10.47
N ALA A 11 1.74 -1.80 11.50
CA ALA A 11 1.01 -0.55 11.58
C ALA A 11 1.99 0.61 11.47
N GLU A 12 1.65 1.58 10.64
CA GLU A 12 2.37 2.85 10.52
C GLU A 12 1.44 3.99 10.92
N SER A 13 1.98 4.96 11.64
CA SER A 13 1.29 6.21 11.89
C SER A 13 1.34 7.08 10.64
N MET A 14 0.17 7.48 10.14
CA MET A 14 0.03 8.41 9.03
C MET A 14 -0.24 9.82 9.57
N LYS A 15 0.54 10.80 9.11
CA LYS A 15 0.31 12.22 9.44
C LYS A 15 -0.97 12.76 8.80
N SER A 16 -1.36 12.21 7.66
CA SER A 16 -2.54 12.57 6.90
C SER A 16 -3.11 11.33 6.25
N GLN A 17 -4.43 11.26 6.11
CA GLN A 17 -5.13 10.17 5.42
C GLN A 17 -5.25 10.41 3.91
N ASP A 18 -4.44 11.29 3.32
CA ASP A 18 -4.43 11.43 1.87
C ASP A 18 -3.75 10.24 1.18
N THR A 19 -4.06 10.12 -0.11
CA THR A 19 -3.57 9.04 -0.95
C THR A 19 -2.05 9.04 -1.09
N GLU A 20 -1.42 10.21 -1.18
CA GLU A 20 0.03 10.32 -1.38
C GLU A 20 0.78 9.79 -0.16
N SER A 21 0.35 10.19 1.05
CA SER A 21 0.89 9.70 2.31
C SER A 21 0.71 8.18 2.43
N PHE A 22 -0.48 7.68 2.10
CA PHE A 22 -0.75 6.25 2.09
C PHE A 22 0.14 5.49 1.11
N ALA A 23 0.25 5.97 -0.13
CA ALA A 23 1.10 5.38 -1.15
C ALA A 23 2.57 5.38 -0.69
N SER A 24 3.08 6.52 -0.20
CA SER A 24 4.46 6.61 0.25
C SER A 24 4.79 5.58 1.34
N ILE A 25 3.94 5.43 2.35
CA ILE A 25 4.11 4.45 3.43
C ILE A 25 4.03 3.02 2.91
N SER A 26 2.99 2.74 2.11
CA SER A 26 2.79 1.45 1.46
C SER A 26 4.00 1.02 0.63
N PHE A 27 4.53 1.91 -0.21
CA PHE A 27 5.55 1.55 -1.19
C PHE A 27 6.98 1.69 -0.65
N ASN A 28 7.27 2.70 0.19
CA ASN A 28 8.64 2.91 0.69
C ASN A 28 8.98 2.05 1.89
N ARG A 29 8.00 1.70 2.72
CA ARG A 29 8.26 0.85 3.89
C ARG A 29 7.95 -0.61 3.62
N TRP A 30 6.68 -0.93 3.34
CA TRP A 30 6.25 -2.33 3.21
C TRP A 30 6.97 -3.05 2.07
N ASN A 31 6.95 -2.49 0.85
CA ASN A 31 7.57 -3.17 -0.29
C ASN A 31 9.10 -3.27 -0.20
N ARG A 32 9.77 -2.34 0.49
CA ARG A 32 11.22 -2.46 0.73
C ARG A 32 11.56 -3.58 1.69
N GLN A 33 10.69 -3.86 2.65
CA GLN A 33 10.93 -4.85 3.70
C GLN A 33 10.46 -6.25 3.30
N HIS A 34 9.30 -6.35 2.63
CA HIS A 34 8.61 -7.62 2.36
C HIS A 34 8.52 -7.97 0.87
N GLY A 35 9.03 -7.09 -0.01
CA GLY A 35 8.84 -7.21 -1.45
C GLY A 35 7.46 -6.73 -1.91
N VAL A 36 7.25 -6.70 -3.23
CA VAL A 36 6.00 -6.21 -3.80
C VAL A 36 4.97 -7.35 -3.84
N PRO A 37 3.80 -7.21 -3.19
CA PRO A 37 2.80 -8.27 -3.15
C PRO A 37 2.10 -8.41 -4.50
N LYS A 38 1.72 -9.62 -4.91
CA LYS A 38 1.01 -9.86 -6.19
C LYS A 38 -0.36 -9.14 -6.27
N SER A 39 -0.99 -8.90 -5.12
CA SER A 39 -2.27 -8.20 -5.01
C SER A 39 -2.38 -7.57 -3.63
N ALA A 40 -3.00 -6.39 -3.54
CA ALA A 40 -3.46 -5.82 -2.28
C ALA A 40 -4.98 -5.84 -2.21
N HIS A 41 -5.48 -6.02 -1.00
CA HIS A 41 -6.88 -5.82 -0.66
C HIS A 41 -6.97 -4.67 0.35
N GLY A 42 -7.84 -3.71 0.06
CA GLY A 42 -8.13 -2.59 0.92
C GLY A 42 -9.63 -2.30 0.87
N ASP A 43 -10.11 -1.59 1.88
CA ASP A 43 -11.49 -1.10 1.91
C ASP A 43 -11.74 -0.15 0.74
N GLN A 44 -13.00 -0.01 0.31
CA GLN A 44 -13.43 0.93 -0.74
C GLN A 44 -13.39 2.40 -0.28
N VAL A 45 -12.26 2.81 0.29
CA VAL A 45 -11.99 4.19 0.70
C VAL A 45 -11.30 4.90 -0.45
N ALA A 46 -11.59 6.19 -0.63
CA ALA A 46 -11.12 7.02 -1.74
C ALA A 46 -9.60 6.92 -2.01
N ASN A 47 -8.79 6.60 -1.00
CA ASN A 47 -7.36 6.40 -1.15
C ASN A 47 -6.98 5.19 -2.01
N PHE A 48 -7.69 4.07 -1.86
CA PHE A 48 -7.44 2.84 -2.61
C PHE A 48 -7.98 2.92 -4.03
N GLU A 49 -9.06 3.69 -4.24
CA GLU A 49 -9.68 3.93 -5.54
C GLU A 49 -9.02 5.08 -6.32
N SER A 50 -8.11 5.82 -5.67
CA SER A 50 -7.44 6.94 -6.30
C SER A 50 -6.64 6.51 -7.54
N GLY A 51 -6.69 7.35 -8.58
CA GLY A 51 -5.86 7.15 -9.78
C GLY A 51 -4.37 7.14 -9.46
N LEU A 52 -3.93 7.87 -8.43
CA LEU A 52 -2.54 7.91 -8.00
C LEU A 52 -2.08 6.57 -7.43
N TYR A 53 -2.86 5.95 -6.53
CA TYR A 53 -2.52 4.64 -6.00
C TYR A 53 -2.42 3.62 -7.13
N ARG A 54 -3.46 3.56 -7.99
CA ARG A 54 -3.50 2.68 -9.16
C ARG A 54 -2.32 2.89 -10.12
N THR A 55 -1.93 4.13 -10.37
CA THR A 55 -0.77 4.46 -11.22
C THR A 55 0.53 3.95 -10.61
N VAL A 56 0.72 4.12 -9.30
CA VAL A 56 1.93 3.64 -8.61
C VAL A 56 1.99 2.11 -8.60
N TRP A 57 0.85 1.42 -8.50
CA TRP A 57 0.77 -0.04 -8.70
C TRP A 57 1.24 -0.46 -10.09
N TYR A 58 0.63 0.11 -11.15
CA TYR A 58 0.96 -0.24 -12.53
C TYR A 58 2.43 0.03 -12.89
N LEU A 59 3.00 1.17 -12.47
CA LEU A 59 4.38 1.53 -12.77
C LEU A 59 5.41 0.59 -12.13
N ARG A 60 5.02 -0.18 -11.11
CA ARG A 60 5.88 -1.15 -10.41
C ARG A 60 5.70 -2.57 -10.93
N GLY A 61 4.92 -2.78 -12.00
CA GLY A 61 4.75 -4.07 -12.68
C GLY A 61 3.67 -4.97 -12.09
N LEU A 62 2.63 -4.39 -11.47
CA LEU A 62 1.48 -5.09 -10.90
C LEU A 62 0.15 -4.49 -11.36
#